data_AF-A0A4Q5BDX7-F1
#
_entry.id   AF-A0A4Q5BDX7-F1
#
_cell.length_a   1.000
_cell.length_b   1.000
_cell.length_c   1.000
_cell.angle_alpha   90.00
_cell.angle_beta   90.00
_cell.angle_gamma   90.00
#
_symmetry.space_group_name_H-M   'P 1'
#
loop_
_entity.id
_entity.type
_entity.pdbx_description
1 polymer ?
#
loop_
_entity_poly.entity_id
_entity_poly.type
_entity_poly.pdbx_seq_one_letter_code
_entity_poly.pdbx_strand_id
1 'polypeptide(L)'
;MRLLPAAAGMWTAALAAAPLMQPHNTRILITVAAVLVCSVGGMALAAWMAHVTRNHAAFARRAATVLMLALAGLLLGAMAAVTHTAMRAADPVYAASAQGAALGIYRVRTTAPALRANDREADCAVDVTVEQAVLDGVQQSAHASATLQASGRVCAMIEQGARYTVHGTAQRAAWDTARVILTAHTATMHEAAMPWWHGIETLRARFFAVTARLDDQGRVLVPGVTLGLLGQDILTGARVDETYARQLEERCKQAGIMHVMAVSGGHYALIARLCTIIGALARLPRGVLAMLRLATAGMLTMLLVPGQSVTRALVMGVFAVGYALCKRPCQTMHALCWTTMFALLTDPTRAANFGFALSCSAVCGIAMMMPRIQAWCARWMPRGAAQALAMTVSAQVFTLPVQILISPQVPLWSIPANLMVAPFTDLATITGLLACLCATVCPPVAPMFATVASWCTRPIALAAGLFGTADDGCIPWAQGARVCCSCSARSPSALPCSSHCTTCTPSSSWSAAGAGAGGCTPCIQWTPHAGGGGRRPPCSWTYHGATARSEHACGLSNDTATLNIWQHTTHPAASSSAAATNTSTASPHGATPVNGLTPTRTAN
;
A
#
# COMPACT_ATOMS: atom_id res chain seq x y z
N MET A 1 -19.74 20.55 13.49
CA MET A 1 -20.11 20.25 12.08
C MET A 1 -19.99 21.44 11.12
N ARG A 2 -19.72 22.68 11.56
CA ARG A 2 -19.65 23.84 10.65
C ARG A 2 -18.56 23.75 9.57
N LEU A 3 -17.48 23.00 9.81
CA LEU A 3 -16.36 22.83 8.88
C LEU A 3 -16.57 21.70 7.84
N LEU A 4 -17.57 20.83 8.06
CA LEU A 4 -17.84 19.70 7.16
C LEU A 4 -18.16 20.14 5.72
N PRO A 5 -18.98 21.18 5.47
CA PRO A 5 -19.28 21.65 4.12
C PRO A 5 -18.03 22.16 3.39
N ALA A 6 -17.11 22.84 4.08
CA ALA A 6 -15.86 23.32 3.50
C ALA A 6 -14.94 22.16 3.10
N ALA A 7 -14.74 21.19 4.00
CA ALA A 7 -13.93 20.01 3.70
C ALA A 7 -14.53 19.17 2.56
N ALA A 8 -15.85 19.00 2.54
CA ALA A 8 -16.57 18.29 1.48
C ALA A 8 -16.45 19.02 0.13
N GLY A 9 -16.67 20.34 0.11
CA GLY A 9 -16.52 21.16 -1.11
C GLY A 9 -15.09 21.12 -1.67
N MET A 10 -14.08 21.12 -0.79
CA MET A 10 -12.70 21.02 -1.23
C MET A 10 -12.34 19.63 -1.78
N TRP A 11 -12.90 18.57 -1.19
CA TRP A 11 -12.75 17.20 -1.70
C TRP A 11 -13.42 17.04 -3.07
N THR A 12 -14.65 17.53 -3.23
CA THR A 12 -15.37 17.43 -4.51
C THR A 12 -14.64 18.19 -5.62
N ALA A 13 -14.06 19.37 -5.34
CA ALA A 13 -13.21 20.08 -6.28
C ALA A 13 -11.96 19.27 -6.68
N ALA A 14 -11.28 18.68 -5.70
CA ALA A 14 -10.09 17.86 -5.95
C ALA A 14 -10.40 16.59 -6.76
N LEU A 15 -11.52 15.90 -6.47
CA LEU A 15 -12.00 14.75 -7.25
C LEU A 15 -12.45 15.14 -8.66
N ALA A 16 -13.16 16.25 -8.81
CA ALA A 16 -13.55 16.76 -10.13
C ALA A 16 -12.33 17.09 -10.98
N ALA A 17 -11.26 17.60 -10.36
CA ALA A 17 -10.00 17.89 -11.03
C ALA A 17 -9.18 16.63 -11.36
N ALA A 18 -9.38 15.49 -10.68
CA ALA A 18 -8.60 14.27 -10.88
C ALA A 18 -8.59 13.72 -12.33
N PRO A 19 -9.75 13.49 -13.01
CA PRO A 19 -9.77 13.05 -14.41
C PRO A 19 -9.30 14.16 -15.38
N LEU A 20 -9.33 15.41 -14.93
CA LEU A 20 -8.84 16.56 -15.66
C LEU A 20 -7.31 16.69 -15.55
N MET A 21 -6.63 16.08 -14.57
CA MET A 21 -5.16 16.16 -14.45
C MET A 21 -4.38 15.40 -15.54
N GLN A 22 -5.05 14.81 -16.55
CA GLN A 22 -4.38 14.19 -17.69
C GLN A 22 -3.97 15.24 -18.75
N PRO A 23 -2.80 15.09 -19.40
CA PRO A 23 -2.04 16.22 -19.92
C PRO A 23 -2.50 16.76 -21.29
N HIS A 24 -3.73 16.54 -21.74
CA HIS A 24 -4.18 16.92 -23.10
C HIS A 24 -5.51 17.68 -23.17
N ASN A 25 -5.99 18.29 -22.08
CA ASN A 25 -7.31 18.93 -22.10
C ASN A 25 -7.28 20.44 -21.79
N THR A 26 -7.48 21.27 -22.81
CA THR A 26 -7.99 22.65 -22.68
C THR A 26 -9.27 22.73 -21.83
N ARG A 27 -9.98 21.61 -21.67
CA ARG A 27 -11.10 21.44 -20.74
C ARG A 27 -10.74 21.67 -19.27
N ILE A 28 -9.46 21.54 -18.87
CA ILE A 28 -8.98 21.77 -17.48
C ILE A 28 -9.15 23.23 -17.09
N LEU A 29 -8.70 24.14 -17.96
CA LEU A 29 -8.77 25.58 -17.70
C LEU A 29 -10.23 26.05 -17.67
N ILE A 30 -11.07 25.53 -18.58
CA ILE A 30 -12.49 25.90 -18.70
C ILE A 30 -13.29 25.41 -17.50
N THR A 31 -13.11 24.15 -17.09
CA THR A 31 -13.84 23.59 -15.94
C THR A 31 -13.42 24.23 -14.63
N VAL A 32 -12.13 24.51 -14.43
CA VAL A 32 -11.70 25.21 -13.21
C VAL A 32 -12.14 26.67 -13.23
N ALA A 33 -12.06 27.37 -14.36
CA ALA A 33 -12.61 28.72 -14.48
C ALA A 33 -14.12 28.75 -14.19
N ALA A 34 -14.88 27.76 -14.69
CA ALA A 34 -16.30 27.62 -14.38
C ALA A 34 -16.56 27.38 -12.89
N VAL A 35 -15.79 26.48 -12.25
CA VAL A 35 -15.88 26.24 -10.80
C VAL A 35 -15.57 27.52 -10.02
N LEU A 36 -14.54 28.27 -10.39
CA LEU A 36 -14.18 29.54 -9.74
C LEU A 36 -15.29 30.58 -9.89
N VAL A 37 -15.81 30.78 -11.10
CA VAL A 37 -16.89 31.74 -11.39
C VAL A 37 -18.16 31.37 -10.65
N CYS A 38 -18.58 30.09 -10.67
CA CYS A 38 -19.75 29.63 -9.92
C CYS A 38 -19.55 29.73 -8.41
N SER A 39 -18.33 29.49 -7.90
CA SER A 39 -18.03 29.61 -6.48
C SER A 39 -18.11 31.05 -6.00
N VAL A 40 -17.50 31.98 -6.74
CA VAL A 40 -17.52 33.41 -6.44
C VAL A 40 -18.94 33.97 -6.56
N GLY A 41 -19.66 33.63 -7.63
CA GLY A 41 -21.06 34.04 -7.82
C GLY A 41 -21.99 33.51 -6.72
N GLY A 42 -21.82 32.25 -6.31
CA GLY A 42 -22.58 31.67 -5.21
C GLY A 42 -22.25 32.29 -3.85
N MET A 43 -21.00 32.68 -3.60
CA MET A 43 -20.62 33.36 -2.35
C MET A 43 -21.24 34.76 -2.28
N ALA A 44 -21.22 35.50 -3.38
CA ALA A 44 -21.89 36.79 -3.50
C ALA A 44 -23.41 36.67 -3.29
N LEU A 45 -24.05 35.67 -3.89
CA LEU A 45 -25.47 35.40 -3.73
C LEU A 45 -25.83 34.99 -2.29
N ALA A 46 -25.00 34.16 -1.65
CA ALA A 46 -25.21 33.75 -0.26
C ALA A 46 -25.04 34.93 0.73
N ALA A 47 -24.03 35.79 0.50
CA ALA A 47 -23.82 37.01 1.27
C ALA A 47 -24.98 38.00 1.09
N TRP A 48 -25.47 38.16 -0.15
CA TRP A 48 -26.64 38.97 -0.46
C TRP A 48 -27.91 38.43 0.19
N MET A 49 -28.18 37.11 0.09
CA MET A 49 -29.30 36.48 0.78
C MET A 49 -29.22 36.65 2.30
N ALA A 50 -28.03 36.53 2.90
CA ALA A 50 -27.84 36.77 4.34
C ALA A 50 -28.07 38.23 4.74
N HIS A 51 -27.78 39.18 3.84
CA HIS A 51 -28.01 40.61 4.04
C HIS A 51 -29.50 40.96 3.91
N VAL A 52 -30.18 40.45 2.88
CA VAL A 52 -31.60 40.72 2.58
C VAL A 52 -32.53 40.03 3.60
N THR A 53 -32.17 38.85 4.11
CA THR A 53 -32.96 38.11 5.11
C THR A 53 -32.72 38.58 6.56
N ARG A 54 -32.16 39.78 6.77
CA ARG A 54 -31.85 40.32 8.11
C ARG A 54 -33.05 40.31 9.08
N ASN A 55 -34.27 40.38 8.56
CA ASN A 55 -35.52 40.35 9.35
C ASN A 55 -36.21 38.98 9.46
N HIS A 56 -35.83 37.94 8.69
CA HIS A 56 -36.50 36.63 8.73
C HIS A 56 -35.52 35.46 8.93
N ALA A 57 -35.82 34.67 9.97
CA ALA A 57 -35.34 33.33 10.32
C ALA A 57 -33.81 33.12 10.47
N ALA A 58 -33.40 32.76 11.69
CA ALA A 58 -32.07 32.22 11.99
C ALA A 58 -31.65 31.03 11.10
N PHE A 59 -32.62 30.36 10.46
CA PHE A 59 -32.41 29.32 9.46
C PHE A 59 -31.73 29.85 8.18
N ALA A 60 -32.17 30.98 7.62
CA ALA A 60 -31.61 31.54 6.39
C ALA A 60 -30.14 31.94 6.57
N ARG A 61 -29.80 32.57 7.71
CA ARG A 61 -28.41 32.88 8.07
C ARG A 61 -27.54 31.63 8.21
N ARG A 62 -28.05 30.56 8.83
CA ARG A 62 -27.32 29.29 8.95
C ARG A 62 -27.09 28.64 7.59
N ALA A 63 -28.11 28.59 6.73
CA ALA A 63 -28.00 28.07 5.38
C ALA A 63 -26.98 28.85 4.54
N ALA A 64 -27.03 30.19 4.59
CA ALA A 64 -26.07 31.05 3.90
C ALA A 64 -24.63 30.84 4.39
N THR A 65 -24.41 30.71 5.70
CA THR A 65 -23.05 30.41 6.23
C THR A 65 -22.53 29.04 5.79
N VAL A 66 -23.40 28.02 5.74
CA VAL A 66 -23.04 26.68 5.26
C VAL A 66 -22.68 26.72 3.77
N LEU A 67 -23.47 27.42 2.97
CA LEU A 67 -23.22 27.60 1.53
C LEU A 67 -21.92 28.36 1.28
N MET A 68 -21.67 29.48 1.98
CA MET A 68 -20.42 30.22 1.86
C MET A 68 -19.20 29.36 2.20
N LEU A 69 -19.26 28.57 3.28
CA LEU A 69 -18.17 27.67 3.65
C LEU A 69 -17.94 26.57 2.61
N ALA A 70 -19.00 26.00 2.04
CA ALA A 70 -18.88 25.01 0.97
C ALA A 70 -18.24 25.59 -0.29
N LEU A 71 -18.66 26.79 -0.70
CA LEU A 71 -18.11 27.48 -1.87
C LEU A 71 -16.67 27.94 -1.66
N ALA A 72 -16.32 28.41 -0.46
CA ALA A 72 -14.94 28.71 -0.11
C ALA A 72 -14.06 27.44 -0.17
N GLY A 73 -14.58 26.30 0.31
CA GLY A 73 -13.94 25.00 0.17
C GLY A 73 -13.72 24.59 -1.29
N LEU A 74 -14.76 24.72 -2.13
CA LEU A 74 -14.67 24.46 -3.58
C LEU A 74 -13.61 25.33 -4.25
N LEU A 75 -13.60 26.65 -3.96
CA LEU A 75 -12.64 27.60 -4.51
C LEU A 75 -11.19 27.22 -4.14
N LEU A 76 -10.94 26.96 -2.85
CA LEU A 76 -9.61 26.58 -2.36
C LEU A 76 -9.16 25.25 -2.96
N GLY A 77 -10.06 24.27 -3.07
CA GLY A 77 -9.76 22.98 -3.67
C GLY A 77 -9.44 23.08 -5.16
N ALA A 78 -10.18 23.92 -5.89
CA ALA A 78 -9.93 24.19 -7.31
C ALA A 78 -8.59 24.90 -7.53
N MET A 79 -8.28 25.90 -6.70
CA MET A 79 -6.98 26.60 -6.71
C MET A 79 -5.82 25.65 -6.41
N ALA A 80 -5.94 24.80 -5.38
CA ALA A 80 -4.94 23.79 -5.04
C ALA A 80 -4.76 22.78 -6.18
N ALA A 81 -5.85 22.33 -6.80
CA ALA A 81 -5.80 21.43 -7.94
C ALA A 81 -5.07 22.04 -9.15
N VAL A 82 -5.37 23.30 -9.50
CA VAL A 82 -4.73 23.99 -10.64
C VAL A 82 -3.26 24.27 -10.39
N THR A 83 -2.93 24.78 -9.20
CA THR A 83 -1.52 25.04 -8.87
C THR A 83 -0.71 23.75 -8.91
N HIS A 84 -1.26 22.65 -8.41
CA HIS A 84 -0.60 21.35 -8.45
C HIS A 84 -0.49 20.77 -9.87
N THR A 85 -1.52 20.88 -10.73
CA THR A 85 -1.41 20.45 -12.13
C THR A 85 -0.43 21.32 -12.91
N ALA A 86 -0.43 22.63 -12.71
CA ALA A 86 0.50 23.55 -13.35
C ALA A 86 1.95 23.24 -12.93
N MET A 87 2.20 23.00 -11.64
CA MET A 87 3.52 22.59 -11.15
C MET A 87 3.96 21.24 -11.74
N ARG A 88 3.07 20.25 -11.84
CA ARG A 88 3.40 18.96 -12.48
C ARG A 88 3.66 19.07 -13.98
N ALA A 89 2.91 19.92 -14.68
CA ALA A 89 3.08 20.12 -16.12
C ALA A 89 4.40 20.84 -16.44
N ALA A 90 4.88 21.70 -15.53
CA ALA A 90 6.17 22.36 -15.65
C ALA A 90 7.36 21.46 -15.23
N ASP A 91 7.11 20.32 -14.60
CA ASP A 91 8.15 19.40 -14.16
C ASP A 91 8.74 18.64 -15.36
N PRO A 92 10.07 18.70 -15.58
CA PRO A 92 10.69 18.12 -16.76
C PRO A 92 10.59 16.59 -16.83
N VAL A 93 10.53 15.91 -15.68
CA VAL A 93 10.40 14.44 -15.62
C VAL A 93 9.00 14.02 -16.06
N TYR A 94 7.98 14.75 -15.64
CA TYR A 94 6.59 14.51 -16.05
C TYR A 94 6.35 14.84 -17.53
N ALA A 95 7.03 15.87 -18.05
CA ALA A 95 6.97 16.25 -19.46
C ALA A 95 7.67 15.22 -20.36
N ALA A 96 8.88 14.78 -19.98
CA ALA A 96 9.65 13.79 -20.75
C ALA A 96 8.97 12.41 -20.73
N SER A 97 8.50 11.95 -19.56
CA SER A 97 7.76 10.68 -19.45
C SER A 97 6.40 10.69 -20.14
N ALA A 98 5.90 11.87 -20.56
CA ALA A 98 4.68 11.98 -21.36
C ALA A 98 4.85 11.48 -22.80
N GLN A 99 6.05 11.65 -23.33
CA GLN A 99 6.38 11.37 -24.73
C GLN A 99 6.84 9.93 -24.95
N GLY A 100 7.12 9.20 -23.86
CA GLY A 100 7.56 7.82 -23.88
C GLY A 100 8.48 7.51 -22.69
N ALA A 101 9.27 6.45 -22.80
CA ALA A 101 10.31 6.16 -21.83
C ALA A 101 11.47 7.15 -22.00
N ALA A 102 11.67 8.01 -21.00
CA ALA A 102 12.72 9.02 -20.98
C ALA A 102 13.99 8.45 -20.32
N LEU A 103 15.02 8.18 -21.12
CA LEU A 103 16.33 7.77 -20.61
C LEU A 103 17.07 8.99 -20.05
N GLY A 104 17.62 8.86 -18.84
CA GLY A 104 18.34 9.96 -18.22
C GLY A 104 19.07 9.60 -16.93
N ILE A 105 19.66 10.63 -16.33
CA ILE A 105 20.28 10.54 -15.00
C ILE A 105 19.38 11.29 -14.02
N TYR A 106 18.93 10.61 -12.98
CA TYR A 106 17.98 11.15 -12.02
C TYR A 106 18.63 11.17 -10.63
N ARG A 107 18.75 12.35 -10.03
CA ARG A 107 19.10 12.47 -8.60
C ARG A 107 17.80 12.34 -7.80
N VAL A 108 17.72 11.27 -7.03
CA VAL A 108 16.50 10.89 -6.30
C VAL A 108 16.78 10.76 -4.82
N ARG A 109 15.77 11.11 -4.02
CA ARG A 109 15.75 10.89 -2.57
C ARG A 109 14.74 9.80 -2.24
N THR A 110 15.15 8.78 -1.50
CA THR A 110 14.25 7.70 -1.09
C THR A 110 13.35 8.15 0.05
N THR A 111 12.05 7.90 -0.08
CA THR A 111 11.04 8.31 0.92
C THR A 111 10.47 7.14 1.70
N ALA A 112 10.50 5.95 1.10
CA ALA A 112 10.06 4.69 1.69
C ALA A 112 11.23 3.68 1.78
N PRO A 113 11.13 2.63 2.62
CA PRO A 113 12.05 1.50 2.56
C PRO A 113 11.90 0.74 1.24
N ALA A 114 12.93 -0.02 0.87
CA ALA A 114 12.88 -0.87 -0.31
C ALA A 114 11.99 -2.09 -0.06
N LEU A 115 10.91 -2.21 -0.84
CA LEU A 115 9.98 -3.33 -0.76
C LEU A 115 10.09 -4.19 -2.00
N ARG A 116 9.80 -5.48 -1.88
CA ARG A 116 9.74 -6.39 -3.02
C ARG A 116 8.72 -5.88 -4.05
N ALA A 117 9.10 -5.84 -5.31
CA ALA A 117 8.19 -5.41 -6.37
C ALA A 117 7.20 -6.52 -6.72
N ASN A 118 5.99 -6.13 -7.13
CA ASN A 118 5.00 -7.06 -7.70
C ASN A 118 5.26 -7.40 -9.17
N ASP A 119 6.16 -6.64 -9.82
CA ASP A 119 6.52 -6.82 -11.21
C ASP A 119 7.65 -7.86 -11.35
N ARG A 120 7.62 -8.66 -12.41
CA ARG A 120 8.66 -9.69 -12.64
C ARG A 120 9.97 -9.11 -13.16
N GLU A 121 9.94 -7.88 -13.68
CA GLU A 121 11.12 -7.22 -14.25
C GLU A 121 11.98 -6.50 -13.18
N ALA A 122 11.48 -6.34 -11.96
CA ALA A 122 12.18 -5.68 -10.85
C ALA A 122 12.17 -6.53 -9.58
N ASP A 123 13.29 -6.56 -8.84
CA ASP A 123 13.34 -7.27 -7.56
C ASP A 123 12.72 -6.42 -6.43
N CYS A 124 12.87 -5.09 -6.49
CA CYS A 124 12.25 -4.17 -5.54
C CYS A 124 11.72 -2.88 -6.17
N ALA A 125 10.79 -2.28 -5.43
CA ALA A 125 10.16 -1.00 -5.69
C ALA A 125 10.30 -0.10 -4.46
N VAL A 126 10.69 1.15 -4.68
CA VAL A 126 10.89 2.16 -3.63
C VAL A 126 10.25 3.47 -4.07
N ASP A 127 9.47 4.10 -3.20
CA ASP A 127 8.96 5.44 -3.50
C ASP A 127 10.06 6.49 -3.29
N VAL A 128 10.31 7.28 -4.33
CA VAL A 128 11.36 8.30 -4.39
C VAL A 128 10.81 9.65 -4.83
N THR A 129 11.50 10.72 -4.44
CA THR A 129 11.30 12.06 -4.99
C THR A 129 12.50 12.40 -5.86
N VAL A 130 12.26 12.71 -7.13
CA VAL A 130 13.30 13.20 -8.03
C VAL A 130 13.55 14.66 -7.69
N GLU A 131 14.79 15.00 -7.30
CA GLU A 131 15.22 16.38 -6.98
C GLU A 131 15.87 17.05 -8.20
N GLN A 132 16.54 16.26 -9.06
CA GLN A 132 17.16 16.74 -10.29
C GLN A 132 17.09 15.66 -11.38
N ALA A 133 16.96 16.08 -12.63
CA ALA A 133 17.04 15.21 -13.80
C ALA A 133 18.03 15.79 -14.81
N VAL A 134 18.84 14.92 -15.41
CA VAL A 134 19.66 15.22 -16.58
C VAL A 134 19.07 14.44 -17.75
N LEU A 135 18.41 15.18 -18.63
CA LEU A 135 17.73 14.67 -19.82
C LEU A 135 18.40 15.31 -21.03
N ASP A 136 18.78 14.50 -22.03
CA ASP A 136 19.47 14.97 -23.23
C ASP A 136 20.71 15.85 -22.94
N GLY A 137 21.41 15.56 -21.84
CA GLY A 137 22.59 16.31 -21.39
C GLY A 137 22.30 17.63 -20.66
N VAL A 138 21.03 18.01 -20.51
CA VAL A 138 20.62 19.25 -19.81
C VAL A 138 20.21 18.92 -18.38
N GLN A 139 20.89 19.53 -17.40
CA GLN A 139 20.53 19.40 -15.99
C GLN A 139 19.38 20.35 -15.64
N GLN A 140 18.31 19.80 -15.06
CA GLN A 140 17.10 20.52 -14.70
C GLN A 140 16.66 20.13 -13.29
N SER A 141 16.15 21.11 -12.54
CA SER A 141 15.54 20.86 -11.24
C SER A 141 14.18 20.20 -11.43
N ALA A 142 13.92 19.12 -10.69
CA ALA A 142 12.68 18.37 -10.75
C ALA A 142 12.15 18.15 -9.32
N HIS A 143 10.84 17.98 -9.17
CA HIS A 143 10.18 17.67 -7.90
C HIS A 143 9.11 16.58 -8.12
N ALA A 144 9.39 15.63 -9.01
CA ALA A 144 8.48 14.58 -9.37
C ALA A 144 8.49 13.43 -8.35
N SER A 145 7.32 12.98 -7.92
CA SER A 145 7.16 11.74 -7.15
C SER A 145 7.18 10.55 -8.12
N ALA A 146 8.10 9.61 -7.89
CA ALA A 146 8.27 8.43 -8.73
C ALA A 146 8.44 7.16 -7.88
N THR A 147 8.15 5.99 -8.47
CA THR A 147 8.50 4.70 -7.90
C THR A 147 9.72 4.17 -8.63
N LEU A 148 10.84 4.08 -7.91
CA LEU A 148 12.08 3.49 -8.36
C LEU A 148 11.97 1.96 -8.34
N GLN A 149 12.06 1.33 -9.50
CA GLN A 149 12.15 -0.11 -9.66
C GLN A 149 13.60 -0.50 -9.92
N ALA A 150 14.12 -1.47 -9.18
CA ALA A 150 15.52 -1.88 -9.27
C ALA A 150 15.69 -3.40 -9.08
N SER A 151 16.81 -3.93 -9.59
CA SER A 151 17.14 -5.36 -9.52
C SER A 151 18.55 -5.60 -9.00
N GLY A 152 18.78 -6.78 -8.42
CA GLY A 152 20.08 -7.27 -7.96
C GLY A 152 20.75 -6.36 -6.92
N ARG A 153 21.99 -5.93 -7.20
CA ARG A 153 22.82 -5.16 -6.26
C ARG A 153 22.27 -3.78 -5.97
N VAL A 154 21.64 -3.12 -6.95
CA VAL A 154 21.04 -1.79 -6.76
C VAL A 154 20.00 -1.86 -5.64
N CYS A 155 19.18 -2.91 -5.68
CA CYS A 155 18.14 -3.16 -4.69
C CYS A 155 18.68 -3.32 -3.26
N ALA A 156 19.80 -4.03 -3.09
CA ALA A 156 20.44 -4.26 -1.79
C ALA A 156 21.11 -3.01 -1.19
N MET A 157 21.39 -1.98 -2.00
CA MET A 157 22.05 -0.74 -1.55
C MET A 157 21.07 0.37 -1.17
N ILE A 158 19.77 0.20 -1.40
CA ILE A 158 18.78 1.26 -1.18
C ILE A 158 18.40 1.34 0.30
N GLU A 159 18.68 2.49 0.91
CA GLU A 159 18.31 2.86 2.26
C GLU A 159 17.25 3.96 2.24
N GLN A 160 16.35 3.99 3.23
CA GLN A 160 15.35 5.04 3.37
C GLN A 160 16.00 6.37 3.76
N GLY A 161 15.68 7.44 3.05
CA GLY A 161 16.17 8.79 3.33
C GLY A 161 17.52 9.15 2.70
N ALA A 162 18.20 8.21 2.05
CA ALA A 162 19.44 8.43 1.30
C ALA A 162 19.17 9.06 -0.08
N ARG A 163 20.20 9.69 -0.66
CA ARG A 163 20.15 10.26 -2.01
C ARG A 163 21.01 9.45 -2.97
N TYR A 164 20.43 9.12 -4.11
CA TYR A 164 21.05 8.32 -5.16
C TYR A 164 21.05 9.06 -6.48
N THR A 165 22.10 8.84 -7.26
CA THR A 165 22.13 9.16 -8.68
C THR A 165 21.82 7.88 -9.44
N VAL A 166 20.65 7.85 -10.08
CA VAL A 166 20.11 6.69 -10.79
C VAL A 166 20.23 6.93 -12.28
N HIS A 167 20.87 5.99 -12.99
CA HIS A 167 20.81 5.94 -14.44
C HIS A 167 19.71 4.97 -14.83
N GLY A 168 18.72 5.46 -15.57
CA GLY A 168 17.51 4.70 -15.79
C GLY A 168 16.57 5.33 -16.79
N THR A 169 15.42 4.68 -16.97
CA THR A 169 14.33 5.15 -17.79
C THR A 169 13.14 5.55 -16.93
N ALA A 170 12.62 6.76 -17.14
CA ALA A 170 11.39 7.22 -16.51
C ALA A 170 10.22 7.07 -17.47
N GLN A 171 9.17 6.38 -17.06
CA GLN A 171 7.96 6.16 -17.85
C GLN A 171 6.72 6.34 -16.97
N ARG A 172 5.57 6.65 -17.57
CA ARG A 172 4.31 6.68 -16.82
C ARG A 172 3.81 5.27 -16.54
N ALA A 173 3.21 5.06 -15.38
CA ALA A 173 2.57 3.79 -15.08
C ALA A 173 1.39 3.56 -16.05
N ALA A 174 1.24 2.32 -16.53
CA ALA A 174 0.24 1.95 -17.53
C ALA A 174 -1.21 2.22 -17.09
N TRP A 175 -1.50 2.04 -15.79
CA TRP A 175 -2.84 2.19 -15.23
C TRP A 175 -3.00 3.44 -14.35
N ASP A 176 -1.92 4.17 -14.09
CA ASP A 176 -1.92 5.41 -13.32
C ASP A 176 -0.95 6.44 -13.94
N THR A 177 -1.47 7.24 -14.88
CA THR A 177 -0.69 8.26 -15.57
C THR A 177 -0.14 9.35 -14.64
N ALA A 178 -0.62 9.42 -13.40
CA ALA A 178 -0.15 10.38 -12.41
C ALA A 178 1.13 9.90 -11.71
N ARG A 179 1.48 8.60 -11.81
CA ARG A 179 2.66 7.99 -11.19
C ARG A 179 3.72 7.73 -12.25
N VAL A 180 4.95 8.19 -11.96
CA VAL A 180 6.13 7.91 -12.78
C VAL A 180 6.82 6.68 -12.21
N ILE A 181 7.15 5.72 -13.07
CA ILE A 181 7.98 4.56 -12.75
C ILE A 181 9.38 4.87 -13.29
N LEU A 182 10.38 4.79 -12.42
CA LEU A 182 11.78 4.98 -12.78
C LEU A 182 12.47 3.62 -12.68
N THR A 183 12.87 3.05 -13.81
CA THR A 183 13.58 1.75 -13.84
C THR A 183 15.08 1.99 -13.78
N ALA A 184 15.72 1.53 -12.70
CA ALA A 184 17.15 1.71 -12.48
C ALA A 184 17.98 0.65 -13.21
N HIS A 185 18.91 1.08 -14.05
CA HIS A 185 19.96 0.22 -14.60
C HIS A 185 21.18 0.21 -13.68
N THR A 186 21.57 1.39 -13.21
CA THR A 186 22.62 1.55 -12.21
C THR A 186 22.22 2.63 -11.22
N ALA A 187 22.68 2.52 -9.98
CA ALA A 187 22.51 3.56 -8.97
C ALA A 187 23.80 3.72 -8.18
N THR A 188 24.17 4.96 -7.91
CA THR A 188 25.28 5.31 -7.05
C THR A 188 24.76 6.15 -5.89
N MET A 189 25.14 5.79 -4.67
CA MET A 189 24.77 6.57 -3.49
C MET A 189 25.60 7.86 -3.48
N HIS A 190 24.92 9.00 -3.46
CA HIS A 190 25.57 10.31 -3.44
C HIS A 190 25.67 10.85 -2.01
N GLU A 191 24.61 10.69 -1.22
CA GLU A 191 24.58 11.08 0.18
C GLU A 191 23.90 9.98 1.01
N ALA A 192 24.56 9.58 2.09
CA ALA A 192 24.01 8.61 3.02
C ALA A 192 22.78 9.18 3.75
N ALA A 193 21.91 8.28 4.20
CA ALA A 193 20.78 8.68 5.02
C ALA A 193 21.25 9.30 6.35
N MET A 194 20.43 10.18 6.93
CA MET A 194 20.70 10.70 8.27
C MET A 194 20.81 9.55 9.29
N PRO A 195 21.66 9.68 10.34
CA PRO A 195 21.95 8.57 11.25
C PRO A 195 20.73 7.91 11.92
N TRP A 196 19.67 8.67 12.14
CA TRP A 196 18.43 8.16 12.74
C TRP A 196 17.66 7.23 11.80
N TRP A 197 17.75 7.40 10.47
CA TRP A 197 17.20 6.47 9.49
C TRP A 197 17.90 5.11 9.54
N HIS A 198 19.24 5.13 9.67
CA HIS A 198 20.00 3.90 9.87
C HIS A 198 19.59 3.18 11.17
N GLY A 199 19.31 3.94 12.24
CA GLY A 199 18.76 3.39 13.48
C GLY A 199 17.40 2.71 13.31
N ILE A 200 16.49 3.31 12.52
CA ILE A 200 15.18 2.72 12.21
C ILE A 200 15.33 1.46 11.36
N GLU A 201 16.20 1.47 10.35
CA GLU A 201 16.40 0.31 9.49
C GLU A 201 17.04 -0.84 10.29
N THR A 202 17.99 -0.53 11.18
CA THR A 202 18.54 -1.50 12.13
C THR A 202 17.46 -2.06 13.06
N LEU A 203 16.57 -1.20 13.56
CA LEU A 203 15.46 -1.61 14.42
C LEU A 203 14.50 -2.55 13.68
N ARG A 204 14.13 -2.24 12.42
CA ARG A 204 13.33 -3.12 11.56
C ARG A 204 14.06 -4.44 11.32
N ALA A 205 15.29 -4.41 10.82
CA ALA A 205 16.07 -5.60 10.50
C ALA A 205 16.23 -6.55 11.70
N ARG A 206 16.50 -6.02 12.90
CA ARG A 206 16.57 -6.82 14.13
C ARG A 206 15.21 -7.41 14.52
N PHE A 207 14.14 -6.66 14.37
CA PHE A 207 12.79 -7.18 14.61
C PHE A 207 12.45 -8.33 13.66
N PHE A 208 12.75 -8.21 12.36
CA PHE A 208 12.58 -9.30 11.39
C PHE A 208 13.45 -10.51 11.71
N ALA A 209 14.67 -10.31 12.21
CA ALA A 209 15.53 -11.43 12.65
C ALA A 209 14.94 -12.18 13.87
N VAL A 210 14.23 -11.49 14.75
CA VAL A 210 13.52 -12.10 15.89
C VAL A 210 12.27 -12.84 15.41
N THR A 211 11.45 -12.23 14.55
CA THR A 211 10.22 -12.85 14.06
C THR A 211 10.48 -14.02 13.11
N ALA A 212 11.62 -14.04 12.41
CA ALA A 212 12.05 -15.15 11.57
C ALA A 212 12.14 -16.50 12.31
N ARG A 213 12.27 -16.49 13.65
CA ARG A 213 12.32 -17.70 14.49
C ARG A 213 10.94 -18.25 14.87
N LEU A 214 9.86 -17.55 14.51
CA LEU A 214 8.49 -17.95 14.80
C LEU A 214 7.98 -19.00 13.80
N ASP A 215 6.77 -19.49 14.05
CA ASP A 215 5.99 -20.31 13.11
C ASP A 215 5.70 -19.56 11.80
N ASP A 216 5.37 -20.28 10.71
CA ASP A 216 5.17 -19.68 9.38
C ASP A 216 4.10 -18.57 9.40
N GLN A 217 3.03 -18.79 10.18
CA GLN A 217 1.99 -17.81 10.45
C GLN A 217 2.53 -16.57 11.16
N GLY A 218 3.30 -16.74 12.24
CA GLY A 218 3.87 -15.64 13.02
C GLY A 218 4.90 -14.83 12.24
N ARG A 219 5.68 -15.47 11.36
CA ARG A 219 6.63 -14.81 10.45
C ARG A 219 5.96 -13.81 9.50
N VAL A 220 4.71 -14.09 9.10
CA VAL A 220 3.95 -13.23 8.18
C VAL A 220 3.12 -12.20 8.95
N LEU A 221 2.32 -12.65 9.93
CA LEU A 221 1.30 -11.83 10.57
C LEU A 221 1.85 -10.91 11.66
N VAL A 222 2.88 -11.31 12.40
CA VAL A 222 3.44 -10.44 13.47
C VAL A 222 4.04 -9.15 12.85
N PRO A 223 4.89 -9.21 11.81
CA PRO A 223 5.33 -8.01 11.12
C PRO A 223 4.19 -7.24 10.43
N GLY A 224 3.22 -7.95 9.83
CA GLY A 224 2.08 -7.31 9.17
C GLY A 224 1.27 -6.44 10.14
N VAL A 225 0.86 -7.00 11.28
CA VAL A 225 0.06 -6.29 12.30
C VAL A 225 0.84 -5.21 13.06
N THR A 226 2.17 -5.22 13.02
CA THR A 226 3.00 -4.29 13.80
C THR A 226 3.57 -3.15 12.96
N LEU A 227 4.10 -3.48 11.79
CA LEU A 227 4.80 -2.58 10.88
C LEU A 227 4.03 -2.30 9.60
N GLY A 228 2.95 -3.05 9.32
CA GLY A 228 2.23 -2.94 8.05
C GLY A 228 3.04 -3.47 6.87
N LEU A 229 4.02 -4.32 7.17
CA LEU A 229 4.92 -4.98 6.24
C LEU A 229 4.73 -6.47 6.41
N LEU A 230 4.37 -7.18 5.35
CA LEU A 230 4.38 -8.64 5.42
C LEU A 230 5.83 -9.11 5.41
N GLY A 231 6.11 -10.24 6.06
CA GLY A 231 7.46 -10.83 6.10
C GLY A 231 8.06 -11.11 4.71
N GLN A 232 7.22 -11.20 3.67
CA GLN A 232 7.62 -11.39 2.27
C GLN A 232 8.01 -10.08 1.54
N ASP A 233 7.65 -8.92 2.10
CA ASP A 233 7.83 -7.62 1.44
C ASP A 233 9.27 -7.10 1.58
N ILE A 234 10.05 -7.66 2.50
CA ILE A 234 11.42 -7.24 2.78
C ILE A 234 12.42 -8.22 2.15
N LEU A 235 13.42 -7.65 1.50
CA LEU A 235 14.49 -8.37 0.78
C LEU A 235 15.46 -9.09 1.73
N THR A 236 15.65 -8.55 2.92
CA THR A 236 16.55 -9.06 3.96
C THR A 236 15.77 -9.89 4.98
N GLY A 237 15.74 -11.22 4.82
CA GLY A 237 15.04 -12.09 5.76
C GLY A 237 15.05 -13.57 5.38
N ALA A 238 14.61 -14.41 6.31
CA ALA A 238 14.36 -15.82 6.03
C ALA A 238 13.25 -15.95 4.98
N ARG A 239 13.47 -16.75 3.93
CA ARG A 239 12.48 -16.98 2.87
C ARG A 239 11.22 -17.57 3.48
N VAL A 240 10.16 -16.76 3.54
CA VAL A 240 8.80 -17.27 3.76
C VAL A 240 8.33 -17.93 2.47
N ASP A 241 7.58 -19.02 2.58
CA ASP A 241 6.89 -19.59 1.42
C ASP A 241 5.88 -18.57 0.87
N GLU A 242 6.20 -17.99 -0.28
CA GLU A 242 5.39 -16.98 -0.97
C GLU A 242 3.97 -17.48 -1.24
N THR A 243 3.80 -18.79 -1.46
CA THR A 243 2.49 -19.37 -1.71
C THR A 243 1.61 -19.31 -0.46
N TYR A 244 2.18 -19.60 0.71
CA TYR A 244 1.47 -19.53 1.98
C TYR A 244 1.07 -18.10 2.32
N ALA A 245 2.01 -17.15 2.21
CA ALA A 245 1.76 -15.76 2.53
C ALA A 245 0.71 -15.11 1.61
N ARG A 246 0.75 -15.39 0.30
CA ARG A 246 -0.30 -14.96 -0.64
C ARG A 246 -1.67 -15.59 -0.35
N GLN A 247 -1.71 -16.88 -0.01
CA GLN A 247 -2.97 -17.53 0.35
C GLN A 247 -3.57 -16.95 1.63
N LEU A 248 -2.74 -16.67 2.62
CA LEU A 248 -3.18 -16.04 3.86
C LEU A 248 -3.69 -14.62 3.62
N GLU A 249 -3.02 -13.85 2.76
CA GLU A 249 -3.45 -12.52 2.35
C GLU A 249 -4.82 -12.57 1.66
N GLU A 250 -5.00 -13.45 0.68
CA GLU A 250 -6.28 -13.59 -0.03
C GLU A 250 -7.40 -14.05 0.92
N ARG A 251 -7.12 -14.97 1.83
CA ARG A 251 -8.09 -15.39 2.86
C ARG A 251 -8.45 -14.25 3.82
N CYS A 252 -7.50 -13.44 4.24
CA CYS A 252 -7.77 -12.24 5.03
C CYS A 252 -8.62 -11.22 4.25
N LYS A 253 -8.44 -11.13 2.93
CA LYS A 253 -9.23 -10.27 2.04
C LYS A 253 -10.66 -10.74 1.93
N GLN A 254 -10.85 -12.03 1.70
CA GLN A 254 -12.16 -12.68 1.63
C GLN A 254 -12.91 -12.63 2.96
N ALA A 255 -12.20 -12.81 4.08
CA ALA A 255 -12.78 -12.67 5.42
C ALA A 255 -13.07 -11.21 5.83
N GLY A 256 -12.62 -10.20 5.05
CA GLY A 256 -12.83 -8.79 5.35
C GLY A 256 -11.92 -8.21 6.46
N ILE A 257 -10.86 -8.92 6.83
CA ILE A 257 -9.93 -8.56 7.92
C ILE A 257 -8.58 -8.02 7.45
N MET A 258 -8.39 -7.78 6.14
CA MET A 258 -7.14 -7.20 5.60
C MET A 258 -6.72 -5.89 6.25
N HIS A 259 -7.68 -5.07 6.67
CA HIS A 259 -7.40 -3.79 7.31
C HIS A 259 -6.72 -3.93 8.68
N VAL A 260 -6.69 -5.13 9.26
CA VAL A 260 -5.94 -5.44 10.49
C VAL A 260 -4.45 -5.59 10.18
N MET A 261 -4.10 -6.15 9.02
CA MET A 261 -2.72 -6.27 8.55
C MET A 261 -2.18 -4.96 7.96
N ALA A 262 -3.06 -4.09 7.47
CA ALA A 262 -2.68 -2.75 7.05
C ALA A 262 -2.59 -1.84 8.27
N VAL A 263 -1.48 -1.10 8.41
CA VAL A 263 -1.37 -0.16 9.53
C VAL A 263 -2.41 0.94 9.44
N SER A 264 -3.25 0.97 10.46
CA SER A 264 -4.43 1.82 10.55
C SER A 264 -4.25 2.93 11.60
N GLY A 265 -5.13 3.93 11.55
CA GLY A 265 -5.20 4.96 12.61
C GLY A 265 -5.50 4.38 14.00
N GLY A 266 -6.00 3.15 14.09
CA GLY A 266 -6.19 2.44 15.36
C GLY A 266 -4.88 2.23 16.12
N HIS A 267 -3.77 1.95 15.43
CA HIS A 267 -2.45 1.80 16.02
C HIS A 267 -2.00 3.09 16.73
N TYR A 268 -2.22 4.23 16.08
CA TYR A 268 -1.94 5.55 16.66
C TYR A 268 -2.83 5.85 17.86
N ALA A 269 -4.13 5.53 17.79
CA ALA A 269 -5.05 5.69 18.90
C ALA A 269 -4.68 4.80 20.10
N LEU A 270 -4.23 3.58 19.84
CA LEU A 270 -3.78 2.61 20.85
C LEU A 270 -2.54 3.12 21.58
N ILE A 271 -1.51 3.55 20.85
CA ILE A 271 -0.30 4.14 21.44
C ILE A 271 -0.64 5.42 22.22
N ALA A 272 -1.49 6.29 21.68
CA ALA A 272 -1.92 7.50 22.38
C ALA A 272 -2.66 7.16 23.69
N ARG A 273 -3.49 6.10 23.70
CA ARG A 273 -4.15 5.59 24.92
C ARG A 273 -3.13 5.05 25.93
N LEU A 274 -2.16 4.25 25.49
CA LEU A 274 -1.08 3.76 26.36
C LEU A 274 -0.28 4.90 26.99
N CYS A 275 0.11 5.90 26.19
CA CYS A 275 0.79 7.10 26.68
C CYS A 275 -0.07 7.80 27.75
N THR A 276 -1.39 7.84 27.57
CA THR A 276 -2.32 8.45 28.54
C THR A 276 -2.37 7.67 29.85
N ILE A 277 -2.41 6.34 29.79
CA ILE A 277 -2.42 5.49 30.98
C ILE A 277 -1.10 5.66 31.73
N ILE A 278 0.04 5.49 31.06
CA ILE A 278 1.37 5.67 31.65
C ILE A 278 1.52 7.09 32.22
N GLY A 279 1.06 8.10 31.48
CA GLY A 279 1.02 9.50 31.92
C GLY A 279 0.21 9.73 33.18
N ALA A 280 -0.95 9.06 33.30
CA ALA A 280 -1.80 9.14 34.47
C ALA A 280 -1.17 8.45 35.69
N LEU A 281 -0.57 7.26 35.51
CA LEU A 281 0.14 6.55 36.58
C LEU A 281 1.36 7.36 37.08
N ALA A 282 2.13 7.94 36.17
CA ALA A 282 3.30 8.76 36.48
C ALA A 282 2.97 10.21 36.88
N ARG A 283 1.68 10.60 36.92
CA ARG A 283 1.20 11.97 37.21
C ARG A 283 1.89 13.05 36.38
N LEU A 284 2.18 12.76 35.11
CA LEU A 284 2.88 13.67 34.21
C LEU A 284 2.04 14.92 33.91
N PRO A 285 2.67 16.12 33.79
CA PRO A 285 1.95 17.33 33.42
C PRO A 285 1.43 17.22 31.98
N ARG A 286 0.31 17.90 31.71
CA ARG A 286 -0.41 17.80 30.41
C ARG A 286 0.47 18.11 29.19
N GLY A 287 1.40 19.05 29.32
CA GLY A 287 2.34 19.41 28.25
C GLY A 287 3.30 18.27 27.91
N VAL A 288 3.90 17.63 28.92
CA VAL A 288 4.81 16.49 28.72
C VAL A 288 4.07 15.29 28.15
N LEU A 289 2.86 15.02 28.63
CA LEU A 289 2.03 13.95 28.06
C LEU A 289 1.68 14.23 26.58
N ALA A 290 1.40 15.48 26.22
CA ALA A 290 1.11 15.85 24.84
C ALA A 290 2.36 15.69 23.94
N MET A 291 3.53 16.11 24.42
CA MET A 291 4.80 15.89 23.73
C MET A 291 5.15 14.41 23.60
N LEU A 292 4.91 13.60 24.63
CA LEU A 292 5.11 12.15 24.58
C LEU A 292 4.22 11.48 23.53
N ARG A 293 2.94 11.88 23.44
CA ARG A 293 2.03 11.39 22.39
C ARG A 293 2.52 11.78 20.99
N LEU A 294 3.03 13.00 20.82
CA LEU A 294 3.56 13.45 19.54
C LEU A 294 4.85 12.71 19.17
N ALA A 295 5.75 12.54 20.13
CA ALA A 295 7.02 11.82 19.94
C ALA A 295 6.77 10.36 19.57
N THR A 296 5.87 9.67 20.28
CA THR A 296 5.53 8.26 19.98
C THR A 296 4.80 8.11 18.65
N ALA A 297 3.91 9.05 18.29
CA ALA A 297 3.28 9.06 16.97
C ALA A 297 4.31 9.29 15.85
N GLY A 298 5.24 10.23 16.02
CA GLY A 298 6.31 10.50 15.06
C GLY A 298 7.25 9.30 14.90
N MET A 299 7.66 8.69 16.02
CA MET A 299 8.49 7.48 16.01
C MET A 299 7.78 6.32 15.31
N LEU A 300 6.49 6.11 15.58
CA LEU A 300 5.70 5.10 14.90
C LEU A 300 5.62 5.40 13.39
N THR A 301 5.37 6.64 12.97
CA THR A 301 5.35 7.03 11.54
C THR A 301 6.68 6.77 10.85
N MET A 302 7.80 7.03 11.53
CA MET A 302 9.13 6.76 10.99
C MET A 302 9.41 5.26 10.86
N LEU A 303 8.92 4.45 11.80
CA LEU A 303 9.08 3.01 11.80
C LEU A 303 8.22 2.32 10.72
N LEU A 304 7.05 2.87 10.43
CA LEU A 304 6.11 2.36 9.43
C LEU A 304 6.50 2.74 7.99
N VAL A 305 5.95 2.01 7.01
CA VAL A 305 5.97 2.45 5.62
C VAL A 305 5.11 3.71 5.47
N PRO A 306 5.60 4.76 4.77
CA PRO A 306 4.78 5.94 4.51
C PRO A 306 3.51 5.57 3.72
N GLY A 307 2.35 5.82 4.31
CA GLY A 307 1.05 5.58 3.70
C GLY A 307 0.06 6.71 3.98
N GLN A 308 -0.93 6.89 3.11
CA GLN A 308 -1.90 8.00 3.22
C GLN A 308 -2.76 7.93 4.50
N SER A 309 -3.01 6.72 5.01
CA SER A 309 -3.70 6.50 6.29
C SER A 309 -2.84 6.94 7.49
N VAL A 310 -1.53 6.70 7.40
CA VAL A 310 -0.51 7.03 8.41
C VAL A 310 -0.29 8.54 8.50
N THR A 311 -0.09 9.22 7.38
CA THR A 311 0.09 10.68 7.34
C THR A 311 -1.10 11.40 7.95
N ARG A 312 -2.33 10.95 7.64
CA ARG A 312 -3.55 11.48 8.26
C ARG A 312 -3.59 11.23 9.77
N ALA A 313 -3.23 10.03 10.24
CA ALA A 313 -3.21 9.73 11.66
C ALA A 313 -2.21 10.62 12.42
N LEU A 314 -1.04 10.87 11.85
CA LEU A 314 -0.04 11.80 12.39
C LEU A 314 -0.59 13.23 12.48
N VAL A 315 -1.18 13.74 11.39
CA VAL A 315 -1.77 15.10 11.35
C VAL A 315 -2.91 15.24 12.37
N MET A 316 -3.79 14.25 12.49
CA MET A 316 -4.82 14.23 13.54
C MET A 316 -4.20 14.21 14.95
N GLY A 317 -3.09 13.50 15.14
CA GLY A 317 -2.32 13.49 16.39
C GLY A 317 -1.76 14.86 16.75
N VAL A 318 -1.18 15.57 15.78
CA VAL A 318 -0.68 16.95 15.94
C VAL A 318 -1.83 17.89 16.35
N PHE A 319 -2.98 17.81 15.67
CA PHE A 319 -4.14 18.62 16.03
C PHE A 319 -4.67 18.26 17.42
N ALA A 320 -4.70 16.98 17.79
CA ALA A 320 -5.13 16.54 19.12
C ALA A 320 -4.23 17.10 20.23
N VAL A 321 -2.92 17.18 19.99
CA VAL A 321 -1.95 17.84 20.88
C VAL A 321 -2.21 19.34 20.97
N GLY A 322 -2.41 20.02 19.83
CA GLY A 322 -2.78 21.44 19.82
C GLY A 322 -4.05 21.75 20.62
N TYR A 323 -5.10 20.93 20.45
CA TYR A 323 -6.32 21.06 21.25
C TYR A 323 -6.08 20.83 22.75
N ALA A 324 -5.25 19.84 23.10
CA ALA A 324 -4.89 19.56 24.49
C ALA A 324 -4.13 20.73 25.15
N LEU A 325 -3.19 21.36 24.42
CA LEU A 325 -2.46 22.54 24.88
C LEU A 325 -3.39 23.76 25.07
N CYS A 326 -4.34 23.94 24.17
CA CYS A 326 -5.38 24.97 24.27
C CYS A 326 -6.45 24.67 25.34
N LYS A 327 -6.32 23.58 26.13
CA LYS A 327 -7.29 23.10 27.13
C LYS A 327 -8.70 22.90 26.56
N ARG A 328 -8.82 22.60 25.26
CA ARG A 328 -10.12 22.35 24.60
C ARG A 328 -10.29 20.87 24.29
N PRO A 329 -11.49 20.30 24.45
CA PRO A 329 -11.75 18.93 24.05
C PRO A 329 -11.60 18.80 22.53
N CYS A 330 -10.74 17.86 22.09
CA CYS A 330 -10.58 17.56 20.68
C CYS A 330 -11.85 16.88 20.16
N GLN A 331 -12.58 17.55 19.25
CA GLN A 331 -13.72 16.94 18.57
C GLN A 331 -13.22 16.19 17.33
N THR A 332 -13.39 14.87 17.29
CA THR A 332 -12.91 14.00 16.20
C THR A 332 -13.32 14.50 14.82
N MET A 333 -14.57 14.94 14.67
CA MET A 333 -15.07 15.47 13.39
C MET A 333 -14.35 16.76 12.96
N HIS A 334 -14.02 17.64 13.89
CA HIS A 334 -13.30 18.88 13.59
C HIS A 334 -11.84 18.58 13.22
N ALA A 335 -11.18 17.68 13.95
CA ALA A 335 -9.83 17.21 13.61
C ALA A 335 -9.79 16.54 12.23
N LEU A 336 -10.81 15.74 11.88
CA LEU A 336 -10.93 15.13 10.57
C LEU A 336 -11.07 16.20 9.46
N CYS A 337 -11.98 17.17 9.63
CA CYS A 337 -12.17 18.24 8.64
C CYS A 337 -10.86 19.01 8.40
N TRP A 338 -10.16 19.41 9.47
CA TRP A 338 -8.87 20.09 9.35
C TRP A 338 -7.79 19.24 8.68
N THR A 339 -7.73 17.95 9.04
CA THR A 339 -6.76 17.02 8.46
C THR A 339 -7.01 16.81 6.98
N THR A 340 -8.27 16.62 6.58
CA THR A 340 -8.66 16.52 5.18
C THR A 340 -8.37 17.81 4.43
N MET A 341 -8.64 18.96 5.05
CA MET A 341 -8.33 20.26 4.47
C MET A 341 -6.83 20.44 4.21
N PHE A 342 -6.01 20.16 5.22
CA PHE A 342 -4.56 20.27 5.09
C PHE A 342 -3.99 19.27 4.07
N ALA A 343 -4.44 18.01 4.11
CA ALA A 343 -3.94 16.97 3.22
C ALA A 343 -4.20 17.28 1.73
N LEU A 344 -5.39 17.76 1.39
CA LEU A 344 -5.77 18.10 0.02
C LEU A 344 -5.16 19.42 -0.47
N LEU A 345 -4.86 20.37 0.43
CA LEU A 345 -4.09 21.57 0.08
C LEU A 345 -2.63 21.23 -0.27
N THR A 346 -2.03 20.26 0.43
CA THR A 346 -0.64 19.84 0.13
C THR A 346 -0.53 19.01 -1.14
N ASP A 347 -1.52 18.14 -1.38
CA ASP A 347 -1.53 17.28 -2.56
C ASP A 347 -2.99 16.90 -2.89
N PRO A 348 -3.59 17.52 -3.92
CA PRO A 348 -4.98 17.27 -4.30
C PRO A 348 -5.19 15.85 -4.86
N THR A 349 -4.13 15.15 -5.31
CA THR A 349 -4.27 13.77 -5.82
C THR A 349 -4.63 12.78 -4.72
N ARG A 350 -4.43 13.15 -3.44
CA ARG A 350 -4.88 12.36 -2.29
C ARG A 350 -6.39 12.18 -2.24
N ALA A 351 -7.18 13.06 -2.86
CA ALA A 351 -8.63 12.92 -2.93
C ALA A 351 -9.10 11.66 -3.67
N ALA A 352 -8.34 11.26 -4.70
CA ALA A 352 -8.59 10.08 -5.51
C ALA A 352 -7.91 8.81 -4.95
N ASN A 353 -7.04 8.95 -3.95
CA ASN A 353 -6.37 7.82 -3.34
C ASN A 353 -7.34 7.02 -2.45
N PHE A 354 -7.58 5.77 -2.83
CA PHE A 354 -8.47 4.87 -2.11
C PHE A 354 -8.13 4.67 -0.63
N GLY A 355 -6.84 4.61 -0.28
CA GLY A 355 -6.40 4.46 1.11
C GLY A 355 -6.76 5.68 1.97
N PHE A 356 -6.62 6.89 1.41
CA PHE A 356 -7.02 8.12 2.10
C PHE A 356 -8.54 8.21 2.25
N ALA A 357 -9.28 7.90 1.18
CA ALA A 357 -10.74 7.91 1.16
C ALA A 357 -11.34 6.90 2.15
N LEU A 358 -10.93 5.63 2.10
CA LEU A 358 -11.37 4.59 3.04
C LEU A 358 -11.13 5.01 4.49
N SER A 359 -9.95 5.57 4.75
CA SER A 359 -9.59 5.97 6.10
C SER A 359 -10.47 7.14 6.59
N CYS A 360 -10.66 8.19 5.79
CA CYS A 360 -11.52 9.32 6.17
C CYS A 360 -12.98 8.91 6.34
N SER A 361 -13.51 8.05 5.45
CA SER A 361 -14.86 7.50 5.55
C SER A 361 -15.06 6.68 6.83
N ALA A 362 -14.09 5.83 7.19
CA ALA A 362 -14.14 5.05 8.43
C ALA A 362 -14.24 5.95 9.67
N VAL A 363 -13.38 6.98 9.76
CA VAL A 363 -13.39 7.91 10.91
C VAL A 363 -14.67 8.73 10.95
N CYS A 364 -15.18 9.14 9.79
CA CYS A 364 -16.46 9.85 9.67
C CYS A 364 -17.63 8.98 10.20
N GLY A 365 -17.72 7.73 9.72
CA GLY A 365 -18.73 6.77 10.15
C GLY A 365 -18.66 6.48 11.65
N ILE A 366 -17.46 6.20 12.17
CA ILE A 366 -17.25 5.99 13.62
C ILE A 366 -17.68 7.23 14.41
N ALA A 367 -17.31 8.44 14.00
CA ALA A 367 -17.67 9.66 14.72
C ALA A 367 -19.18 9.94 14.72
N MET A 368 -19.91 9.55 13.67
CA MET A 368 -21.35 9.83 13.52
C MET A 368 -22.25 8.73 14.11
N MET A 369 -21.91 7.46 13.90
CA MET A 369 -22.80 6.34 14.21
C MET A 369 -22.40 5.56 15.47
N MET A 370 -21.12 5.49 15.82
CA MET A 370 -20.64 4.63 16.93
C MET A 370 -21.38 4.90 18.25
N PRO A 371 -21.57 6.14 18.74
CA PRO A 371 -22.23 6.37 20.02
C PRO A 371 -23.69 5.87 20.04
N ARG A 372 -24.39 5.95 18.89
CA ARG A 372 -25.79 5.53 18.77
C ARG A 372 -25.91 4.00 18.74
N ILE A 373 -25.08 3.35 17.93
CA ILE A 373 -25.07 1.88 17.82
C ILE A 373 -24.60 1.27 19.16
N GLN A 374 -23.58 1.85 19.79
CA GLN A 374 -23.09 1.38 21.08
C GLN A 374 -24.17 1.45 22.16
N ALA A 375 -24.92 2.55 22.25
CA ALA A 375 -26.01 2.69 23.22
C ALA A 375 -27.13 1.65 23.00
N TRP A 376 -27.41 1.30 21.75
CA TRP A 376 -28.38 0.28 21.40
C TRP A 376 -27.88 -1.13 21.74
N CYS A 377 -26.66 -1.49 21.31
CA CYS A 377 -26.07 -2.81 21.58
C CYS A 377 -25.76 -3.06 23.06
N ALA A 378 -25.43 -2.00 23.83
CA ALA A 378 -25.16 -2.13 25.26
C ALA A 378 -26.39 -2.59 26.07
N ARG A 379 -27.59 -2.61 25.47
CA ARG A 379 -28.80 -3.17 26.09
C ARG A 379 -28.82 -4.70 26.08
N TRP A 380 -28.08 -5.34 25.18
CA TRP A 380 -28.11 -6.80 25.00
C TRP A 380 -26.75 -7.49 25.14
N MET A 381 -25.65 -6.73 25.25
CA MET A 381 -24.30 -7.27 25.25
C MET A 381 -23.37 -6.46 26.17
N PRO A 382 -22.33 -7.06 26.80
CA PRO A 382 -21.33 -6.33 27.57
C PRO A 382 -20.71 -5.17 26.79
N ARG A 383 -20.39 -4.09 27.53
CA ARG A 383 -19.93 -2.80 26.97
C ARG A 383 -18.75 -2.92 26.00
N GLY A 384 -17.81 -3.84 26.26
CA GLY A 384 -16.64 -4.04 25.40
C GLY A 384 -17.00 -4.60 24.02
N ALA A 385 -17.80 -5.66 23.97
CA ALA A 385 -18.25 -6.23 22.71
C ALA A 385 -19.23 -5.30 21.98
N ALA A 386 -20.06 -4.55 22.72
CA ALA A 386 -20.93 -3.53 22.13
C ALA A 386 -20.14 -2.40 21.48
N GLN A 387 -19.02 -1.99 22.08
CA GLN A 387 -18.12 -1.00 21.50
C GLN A 387 -17.41 -1.52 20.24
N ALA A 388 -16.89 -2.75 20.28
CA ALA A 388 -16.24 -3.37 19.12
C ALA A 388 -17.21 -3.51 17.94
N LEU A 389 -18.41 -4.03 18.18
CA LEU A 389 -19.45 -4.17 17.16
C LEU A 389 -19.92 -2.81 16.64
N ALA A 390 -20.13 -1.83 17.51
CA ALA A 390 -20.52 -0.48 17.08
C ALA A 390 -19.46 0.17 16.20
N MET A 391 -18.18 0.01 16.53
CA MET A 391 -17.07 0.54 15.76
C MET A 391 -16.97 -0.12 14.37
N THR A 392 -17.04 -1.46 14.31
CA THR A 392 -16.94 -2.20 13.05
C THR A 392 -18.11 -1.91 12.12
N VAL A 393 -19.34 -1.93 12.62
CA VAL A 393 -20.54 -1.62 11.82
C VAL A 393 -20.49 -0.17 11.32
N SER A 394 -20.12 0.79 12.19
CA SER A 394 -20.04 2.20 11.80
C SER A 394 -18.99 2.46 10.72
N ALA A 395 -17.83 1.82 10.85
CA ALA A 395 -16.77 1.92 9.85
C ALA A 395 -17.22 1.29 8.53
N GLN A 396 -17.73 0.05 8.58
CA GLN A 396 -18.10 -0.72 7.39
C GLN A 396 -19.18 -0.01 6.57
N VAL A 397 -20.23 0.54 7.20
CA VAL A 397 -21.31 1.25 6.48
C VAL A 397 -20.77 2.41 5.65
N PHE A 398 -19.75 3.11 6.14
CA PHE A 398 -19.16 4.25 5.44
C PHE A 398 -18.03 3.86 4.47
N THR A 399 -17.31 2.77 4.72
CA THR A 399 -16.24 2.31 3.83
C THR A 399 -16.75 1.44 2.69
N LEU A 400 -17.89 0.78 2.84
CA LEU A 400 -18.45 -0.15 1.86
C LEU A 400 -18.61 0.46 0.45
N PRO A 401 -19.13 1.70 0.26
CA PRO A 401 -19.25 2.28 -1.07
C PRO A 401 -17.89 2.46 -1.77
N VAL A 402 -16.86 2.84 -1.01
CA VAL A 402 -15.50 3.00 -1.53
C VAL A 402 -14.84 1.64 -1.79
N GLN A 403 -15.09 0.66 -0.92
CA GLN A 403 -14.58 -0.70 -1.06
C GLN A 403 -15.11 -1.38 -2.33
N ILE A 404 -16.41 -1.22 -2.62
CA ILE A 404 -17.05 -1.77 -3.83
C ILE A 404 -16.41 -1.23 -5.11
N LEU A 405 -15.93 0.02 -5.11
CA LEU A 405 -15.23 0.62 -6.27
C LEU A 405 -13.86 -0.02 -6.52
N ILE A 406 -13.19 -0.54 -5.48
CA ILE A 406 -11.84 -1.12 -5.57
C ILE A 406 -11.92 -2.61 -5.89
N SER A 407 -12.82 -3.32 -5.22
CA SER A 407 -13.03 -4.74 -5.41
C SER A 407 -14.54 -4.98 -5.33
N PRO A 408 -15.17 -5.47 -6.42
CA PRO A 408 -16.62 -5.66 -6.50
C PRO A 408 -17.05 -6.91 -5.73
N GLN A 409 -16.58 -7.07 -4.49
CA GLN A 409 -16.89 -8.17 -3.59
C GLN A 409 -17.25 -7.60 -2.22
N VAL A 410 -18.35 -8.06 -1.65
CA VAL A 410 -18.78 -7.69 -0.29
C VAL A 410 -18.49 -8.85 0.65
N PRO A 411 -17.53 -8.73 1.58
CA PRO A 411 -17.24 -9.77 2.56
C PRO A 411 -18.36 -9.82 3.60
N LEU A 412 -19.21 -10.85 3.53
CA LEU A 412 -20.36 -11.03 4.43
C LEU A 412 -19.91 -11.29 5.88
N TRP A 413 -18.82 -12.04 6.03
CA TRP A 413 -18.29 -12.47 7.32
C TRP A 413 -17.38 -11.43 7.99
N SER A 414 -17.27 -10.22 7.43
CA SER A 414 -16.42 -9.16 7.98
C SER A 414 -16.78 -8.81 9.44
N ILE A 415 -18.07 -8.70 9.79
CA ILE A 415 -18.47 -8.34 11.16
C ILE A 415 -18.07 -9.41 12.19
N PRO A 416 -18.44 -10.69 12.05
CA PRO A 416 -18.05 -11.72 13.01
C PRO A 416 -16.53 -11.96 13.02
N ALA A 417 -15.86 -11.91 11.87
CA ALA A 417 -14.41 -12.04 11.80
C ALA A 417 -13.72 -10.91 12.59
N ASN A 418 -14.15 -9.67 12.41
CA ASN A 418 -13.59 -8.53 13.14
C ASN A 418 -13.88 -8.56 14.64
N LEU A 419 -15.06 -9.04 15.07
CA LEU A 419 -15.36 -9.18 16.49
C LEU A 419 -14.45 -10.23 17.16
N MET A 420 -14.13 -11.31 16.45
CA MET A 420 -13.20 -12.33 16.93
C MET A 420 -11.76 -11.81 16.98
N VAL A 421 -11.34 -11.02 15.99
CA VAL A 421 -9.95 -10.56 15.81
C VAL A 421 -9.60 -9.30 16.61
N ALA A 422 -10.57 -8.43 16.88
CA ALA A 422 -10.36 -7.13 17.53
C ALA A 422 -9.54 -7.17 18.85
N PRO A 423 -9.86 -8.00 19.86
CA PRO A 423 -9.12 -7.98 21.14
C PRO A 423 -7.67 -8.48 20.98
N PHE A 424 -7.44 -9.40 20.04
CA PHE A 424 -6.13 -9.96 19.80
C PHE A 424 -5.24 -9.03 18.97
N THR A 425 -5.85 -8.22 18.10
CA THR A 425 -5.11 -7.24 17.27
C THR A 425 -4.41 -6.22 18.15
N ASP A 426 -5.14 -5.58 19.07
CA ASP A 426 -4.55 -4.57 19.96
C ASP A 426 -3.40 -5.17 20.78
N LEU A 427 -3.60 -6.40 21.30
CA LEU A 427 -2.57 -7.09 22.10
C LEU A 427 -1.36 -7.50 21.24
N ALA A 428 -1.58 -7.99 20.02
CA ALA A 428 -0.53 -8.34 19.06
C ALA A 428 0.29 -7.12 18.65
N THR A 429 -0.37 -5.98 18.37
CA THR A 429 0.30 -4.72 18.04
C THR A 429 1.16 -4.23 19.21
N ILE A 430 0.65 -4.24 20.44
CA ILE A 430 1.42 -3.78 21.61
C ILE A 430 2.64 -4.67 21.84
N THR A 431 2.41 -5.99 21.91
CA THR A 431 3.48 -6.96 22.18
C THR A 431 4.51 -7.00 21.05
N GLY A 432 4.10 -6.84 19.81
CA GLY A 432 5.01 -6.75 18.68
C GLY A 432 5.80 -5.44 18.61
N LEU A 433 5.20 -4.29 18.95
CA LEU A 433 5.94 -3.03 19.11
C LEU A 433 6.96 -3.10 20.26
N LEU A 434 6.60 -3.76 21.37
CA LEU A 434 7.54 -4.05 22.47
C LEU A 434 8.67 -4.97 22.01
N ALA A 435 8.36 -6.04 21.25
CA ALA A 435 9.38 -6.91 20.68
C ALA A 435 10.34 -6.15 19.76
N CYS A 436 9.81 -5.24 18.93
CA CYS A 436 10.59 -4.36 18.07
C CYS A 436 11.54 -3.49 18.90
N LEU A 437 11.03 -2.78 19.92
CA LEU A 437 11.85 -1.95 20.80
C LEU A 437 12.92 -2.77 21.56
N CYS A 438 12.53 -3.91 22.12
CA CYS A 438 13.44 -4.80 22.83
C CYS A 438 14.51 -5.41 21.90
N ALA A 439 14.25 -5.60 20.61
CA ALA A 439 15.24 -6.15 19.68
C ALA A 439 16.52 -5.29 19.60
N THR A 440 16.42 -3.98 19.87
CA THR A 440 17.58 -3.09 19.96
C THR A 440 18.10 -2.91 21.38
N VAL A 441 17.19 -2.65 22.34
CA VAL A 441 17.56 -2.29 23.72
C VAL A 441 17.94 -3.50 24.57
N CYS A 442 17.21 -4.61 24.43
CA CYS A 442 17.43 -5.84 25.19
C CYS A 442 17.13 -7.09 24.32
N PRO A 443 18.08 -7.48 23.44
CA PRO A 443 17.90 -8.59 22.50
C PRO A 443 17.39 -9.92 23.10
N PRO A 444 17.79 -10.35 24.32
CA PRO A 444 17.31 -11.65 24.85
C PRO A 444 15.82 -11.63 25.24
N VAL A 445 15.23 -10.47 25.51
CA VAL A 445 13.80 -10.35 25.90
C VAL A 445 12.89 -10.23 24.68
N ALA A 446 13.40 -9.71 23.56
CA ALA A 446 12.68 -9.57 22.30
C ALA A 446 11.91 -10.84 21.84
N PRO A 447 12.49 -12.06 21.85
CA PRO A 447 11.77 -13.25 21.44
C PRO A 447 10.58 -13.58 22.35
N MET A 448 10.61 -13.23 23.65
CA MET A 448 9.48 -13.47 24.56
C MET A 448 8.26 -12.64 24.16
N PHE A 449 8.47 -11.36 23.82
CA PHE A 449 7.38 -10.53 23.33
C PHE A 449 6.91 -10.96 21.94
N ALA A 450 7.83 -11.42 21.08
CA ALA A 450 7.50 -11.91 19.74
C ALA A 450 6.68 -13.21 19.77
N THR A 451 6.93 -14.12 20.72
CA THR A 451 6.13 -15.35 20.87
C THR A 451 4.73 -15.05 21.39
N VAL A 452 4.60 -14.12 22.34
CA VAL A 452 3.29 -13.63 22.81
C VAL A 452 2.52 -12.97 21.65
N ALA A 453 3.21 -12.18 20.82
CA ALA A 453 2.60 -11.61 19.62
C ALA A 453 2.15 -12.70 18.65
N SER A 454 2.96 -13.74 18.40
CA SER A 454 2.56 -14.90 17.57
C SER A 454 1.29 -15.56 18.11
N TRP A 455 1.21 -15.84 19.42
CA TRP A 455 0.00 -16.40 20.04
C TRP A 455 -1.24 -15.52 19.84
N CYS A 456 -1.10 -14.20 19.91
CA CYS A 456 -2.19 -13.26 19.64
C CYS A 456 -2.57 -13.23 18.14
N THR A 457 -1.62 -13.46 17.23
CA THR A 457 -1.92 -13.49 15.79
C THR A 457 -2.53 -14.81 15.32
N ARG A 458 -2.41 -15.92 16.06
CA ARG A 458 -3.00 -17.22 15.70
C ARG A 458 -4.52 -17.19 15.52
N PRO A 459 -5.32 -16.58 16.42
CA PRO A 459 -6.75 -16.36 16.19
C PRO A 459 -7.06 -15.60 14.89
N ILE A 460 -6.18 -14.71 14.44
CA ILE A 460 -6.33 -13.96 13.19
C ILE A 460 -6.18 -14.90 11.99
N ALA A 461 -5.17 -15.76 12.02
CA ALA A 461 -4.99 -16.78 10.99
C ALA A 461 -6.13 -17.81 10.97
N LEU A 462 -6.64 -18.18 12.15
CA LEU A 462 -7.82 -19.04 12.27
C LEU A 462 -9.07 -18.35 11.70
N ALA A 463 -9.27 -17.06 11.97
CA ALA A 463 -10.35 -16.27 11.37
C ALA A 463 -10.28 -16.28 9.84
N ALA A 464 -9.09 -16.04 9.30
CA ALA A 464 -8.85 -16.08 7.86
C ALA A 464 -9.15 -17.47 7.27
N GLY A 465 -8.76 -18.54 7.97
CA GLY A 465 -9.06 -19.91 7.57
C GLY A 465 -10.56 -20.22 7.59
N LEU A 466 -11.28 -19.86 8.66
CA LEU A 466 -12.70 -20.20 8.83
C LEU A 466 -13.62 -19.37 7.93
N PHE A 467 -13.38 -18.07 7.83
CA PHE A 467 -14.27 -17.14 7.12
C PHE A 467 -13.81 -16.85 5.69
N GLY A 468 -12.53 -17.08 5.37
CA GLY A 468 -11.99 -16.84 4.03
C GLY A 468 -12.24 -17.99 3.06
N THR A 469 -12.29 -19.24 3.52
CA THR A 469 -12.50 -20.40 2.63
C THR A 469 -13.96 -20.76 2.39
N ALA A 470 -14.90 -20.05 3.01
CA ALA A 470 -16.32 -20.32 2.80
C ALA A 470 -16.69 -19.93 1.35
N ASP A 471 -17.28 -20.85 0.59
CA ASP A 471 -17.77 -20.59 -0.77
C ASP A 471 -18.82 -19.44 -0.80
N ASP A 472 -19.52 -19.23 0.33
CA ASP A 472 -20.44 -18.11 0.58
C ASP A 472 -19.76 -16.88 1.24
N GLY A 473 -18.43 -16.81 1.20
CA GLY A 473 -17.62 -15.83 1.93
C GLY A 473 -17.83 -14.39 1.47
N CYS A 474 -18.05 -14.23 0.17
CA CYS A 474 -18.16 -12.96 -0.53
C CYS A 474 -19.34 -13.00 -1.52
N ILE A 475 -20.19 -11.98 -1.50
CA ILE A 475 -21.17 -11.79 -2.58
C ILE A 475 -20.52 -10.94 -3.68
N PRO A 476 -20.46 -11.43 -4.94
CA PRO A 476 -20.04 -10.60 -6.06
C PRO A 476 -21.07 -9.48 -6.27
N TRP A 477 -20.61 -8.23 -6.19
CA TRP A 477 -21.48 -7.06 -6.39
C TRP A 477 -21.85 -6.91 -7.88
N ALA A 478 -23.03 -6.35 -8.18
CA ALA A 478 -23.66 -6.35 -9.50
C ALA A 478 -22.80 -5.83 -10.67
N GLN A 479 -21.76 -5.03 -10.42
CA GLN A 479 -20.79 -4.64 -11.46
C GLN A 479 -19.91 -5.81 -11.92
N GLY A 480 -19.50 -6.69 -11.00
CA GLY A 480 -18.82 -7.95 -11.34
C GLY A 480 -19.76 -8.95 -12.02
N ALA A 481 -21.04 -8.98 -11.64
CA ALA A 481 -22.05 -9.83 -12.30
C ALA A 481 -22.30 -9.41 -13.76
N ARG A 482 -22.37 -8.11 -14.06
CA ARG A 482 -22.48 -7.61 -15.45
C ARG A 482 -21.24 -7.91 -16.29
N VAL A 483 -20.04 -7.86 -15.69
CA VAL A 483 -18.80 -8.27 -16.36
C VAL A 483 -18.80 -9.79 -16.61
N CYS A 484 -19.20 -10.61 -15.63
CA CYS A 484 -19.39 -12.06 -15.81
C CYS A 484 -20.41 -12.38 -16.92
N CYS A 485 -21.56 -11.72 -16.94
CA CYS A 485 -22.57 -11.90 -17.99
C CYS A 485 -22.10 -11.39 -19.36
N SER A 486 -21.24 -10.37 -19.40
CA SER A 486 -20.65 -9.87 -20.67
C SER A 486 -19.56 -10.81 -21.20
N CYS A 487 -18.84 -11.51 -20.31
CA CYS A 487 -17.89 -12.56 -20.70
C CYS A 487 -18.62 -13.82 -21.18
N SER A 488 -19.74 -14.20 -20.57
CA SER A 488 -20.58 -15.31 -21.07
C SER A 488 -21.28 -15.00 -22.39
N ALA A 489 -21.53 -13.72 -22.70
CA ALA A 489 -22.11 -13.30 -23.97
C ALA A 489 -21.11 -13.36 -25.16
N ARG A 490 -19.81 -13.59 -24.91
CA ARG A 490 -18.76 -13.65 -25.94
C ARG A 490 -18.25 -15.07 -26.23
N SER A 491 -18.98 -16.10 -25.77
CA SER A 491 -18.81 -17.50 -26.17
C SER A 491 -20.14 -18.03 -26.71
N PRO A 492 -20.26 -18.44 -27.99
CA PRO A 492 -21.53 -18.90 -28.57
C PRO A 492 -22.03 -20.27 -28.08
N SER A 493 -21.43 -20.86 -27.05
CA SER A 493 -21.76 -22.19 -26.56
C SER A 493 -21.92 -22.22 -25.04
N ALA A 494 -22.89 -21.47 -24.53
CA ALA A 494 -23.42 -21.69 -23.18
C ALA A 494 -24.93 -21.49 -23.17
N LEU A 495 -25.67 -22.59 -22.98
CA LEU A 495 -27.11 -22.61 -22.72
C LEU A 495 -27.46 -21.74 -21.49
N PRO A 496 -28.65 -21.12 -21.44
CA PRO A 496 -29.02 -20.22 -20.36
C PRO A 496 -29.21 -20.99 -19.05
N CYS A 497 -28.59 -20.50 -17.99
CA CYS A 497 -28.76 -21.00 -16.63
C CYS A 497 -30.17 -20.60 -16.14
N SER A 498 -31.13 -21.51 -16.26
CA SER A 498 -32.41 -21.39 -15.59
C SER A 498 -32.22 -21.58 -14.09
N SER A 499 -32.86 -20.70 -13.33
CA SER A 499 -33.13 -20.84 -11.91
C SER A 499 -33.64 -22.24 -11.60
N HIS A 500 -32.93 -23.04 -10.79
CA HIS A 500 -33.47 -23.96 -9.77
C HIS A 500 -32.29 -24.59 -9.00
N CYS A 501 -32.11 -24.12 -7.76
CA CYS A 501 -31.38 -24.83 -6.71
C CYS A 501 -32.25 -25.99 -6.23
N THR A 502 -31.79 -27.24 -6.37
CA THR A 502 -31.91 -28.30 -5.36
C THR A 502 -31.23 -29.59 -5.84
N THR A 503 -30.32 -30.11 -5.01
CA THR A 503 -29.93 -31.54 -4.84
C THR A 503 -29.74 -32.42 -6.08
N CYS A 504 -28.52 -32.94 -6.30
CA CYS A 504 -28.26 -34.39 -6.37
C CYS A 504 -26.76 -34.73 -6.61
N THR A 505 -26.33 -35.76 -5.88
CA THR A 505 -25.06 -36.51 -5.90
C THR A 505 -24.80 -37.25 -7.23
N PRO A 506 -23.57 -37.79 -7.46
CA PRO A 506 -23.08 -38.09 -8.81
C PRO A 506 -23.53 -39.47 -9.29
N SER A 507 -23.88 -39.57 -10.58
CA SER A 507 -23.92 -40.85 -11.28
C SER A 507 -23.37 -40.72 -12.69
N SER A 508 -22.42 -41.62 -12.96
CA SER A 508 -21.84 -42.03 -14.23
C SER A 508 -22.78 -42.04 -15.43
N SER A 509 -22.31 -41.58 -16.58
CA SER A 509 -22.16 -42.41 -17.80
C SER A 509 -21.73 -41.56 -18.99
N TRP A 510 -20.89 -42.16 -19.81
CA TRP A 510 -20.39 -41.67 -21.08
C TRP A 510 -21.49 -41.55 -22.14
N SER A 511 -21.34 -40.63 -23.10
CA SER A 511 -21.34 -40.97 -24.54
C SER A 511 -20.92 -39.79 -25.42
N ALA A 512 -20.21 -40.14 -26.50
CA ALA A 512 -19.53 -39.29 -27.45
C ALA A 512 -20.42 -38.91 -28.65
N ALA A 513 -20.20 -37.71 -29.19
CA ALA A 513 -20.35 -37.28 -30.60
C ALA A 513 -20.05 -35.78 -30.63
N GLY A 514 -19.32 -35.16 -31.54
CA GLY A 514 -18.83 -35.53 -32.86
C GLY A 514 -18.83 -34.25 -33.71
N ALA A 515 -17.65 -33.87 -34.20
CA ALA A 515 -17.37 -32.98 -35.34
C ALA A 515 -17.77 -31.48 -35.30
N GLY A 516 -16.80 -30.64 -35.68
CA GLY A 516 -17.06 -29.26 -36.12
C GLY A 516 -15.85 -28.34 -35.96
N ALA A 517 -14.97 -28.33 -36.97
CA ALA A 517 -13.73 -27.55 -37.01
C ALA A 517 -13.96 -26.02 -36.98
N GLY A 518 -13.10 -25.31 -36.24
CA GLY A 518 -12.97 -23.86 -36.27
C GLY A 518 -11.83 -23.41 -35.36
N GLY A 519 -10.68 -23.08 -35.95
CA GLY A 519 -9.41 -22.86 -35.24
C GLY A 519 -9.45 -21.74 -34.20
N CYS A 520 -8.88 -22.04 -33.03
CA CYS A 520 -8.50 -21.06 -32.01
C CYS A 520 -7.04 -21.34 -31.60
N THR A 521 -6.21 -20.30 -31.66
CA THR A 521 -4.86 -20.22 -31.09
C THR A 521 -4.86 -20.57 -29.58
N PRO A 522 -3.82 -21.23 -29.04
CA PRO A 522 -3.87 -21.77 -27.69
C PRO A 522 -3.61 -20.67 -26.65
N CYS A 523 -4.61 -20.38 -25.82
CA CYS A 523 -4.40 -19.89 -24.47
C CYS A 523 -3.87 -21.06 -23.62
N ILE A 524 -2.64 -20.97 -23.15
CA ILE A 524 -2.09 -21.87 -22.14
C ILE A 524 -2.85 -21.60 -20.84
N GLN A 525 -3.88 -22.41 -20.58
CA GLN A 525 -4.65 -22.38 -19.35
C GLN A 525 -4.26 -23.59 -18.52
N TRP A 526 -3.55 -23.34 -17.42
CA TRP A 526 -3.16 -24.34 -16.44
C TRP A 526 -4.39 -24.79 -15.66
N THR A 527 -4.85 -26.01 -15.91
CA THR A 527 -5.85 -26.70 -15.09
C THR A 527 -5.13 -27.54 -14.02
N PRO A 528 -5.37 -27.32 -12.71
CA PRO A 528 -4.88 -28.22 -11.69
C PRO A 528 -5.77 -29.47 -11.69
N HIS A 529 -5.24 -30.60 -12.16
CA HIS A 529 -5.89 -31.89 -11.94
C HIS A 529 -5.76 -32.27 -10.46
N ALA A 530 -6.91 -32.36 -9.77
CA ALA A 530 -7.01 -33.01 -8.47
C ALA A 530 -6.81 -34.54 -8.66
N GLY A 531 -5.61 -35.02 -8.32
CA GLY A 531 -5.30 -36.45 -8.19
C GLY A 531 -5.24 -36.85 -6.72
N GLY A 532 -6.14 -37.74 -6.32
CA GLY A 532 -6.15 -38.39 -5.01
C GLY A 532 -4.86 -39.18 -4.74
N GLY A 533 -4.53 -39.33 -3.47
CA GLY A 533 -3.23 -39.77 -2.99
C GLY A 533 -2.85 -41.22 -3.29
N GLY A 534 -1.52 -41.45 -3.35
CA GLY A 534 -0.92 -42.78 -3.30
C GLY A 534 0.53 -42.84 -3.76
N ARG A 535 1.47 -42.69 -2.80
CA ARG A 535 2.90 -43.14 -2.78
C ARG A 535 3.91 -42.60 -3.84
N ARG A 536 5.01 -42.02 -3.34
CA ARG A 536 6.26 -41.55 -4.00
C ARG A 536 7.26 -42.72 -4.26
N PRO A 537 8.47 -42.54 -4.89
CA PRO A 537 9.00 -41.67 -5.99
C PRO A 537 9.87 -42.52 -7.01
N PRO A 538 10.90 -42.04 -7.79
CA PRO A 538 11.34 -40.71 -8.27
C PRO A 538 11.62 -40.58 -9.81
N CYS A 539 11.88 -39.34 -10.26
CA CYS A 539 12.77 -38.91 -11.37
C CYS A 539 12.33 -38.83 -12.86
N SER A 540 12.86 -37.75 -13.47
CA SER A 540 13.24 -37.50 -14.87
C SER A 540 12.19 -36.95 -15.86
N TRP A 541 12.49 -35.76 -16.39
CA TRP A 541 11.80 -35.15 -17.53
C TRP A 541 12.71 -35.28 -18.77
N THR A 542 12.24 -35.98 -19.79
CA THR A 542 12.83 -36.00 -21.14
C THR A 542 11.88 -35.33 -22.12
N TYR A 543 12.42 -34.40 -22.90
CA TYR A 543 11.74 -33.55 -23.87
C TYR A 543 11.69 -34.26 -25.23
N HIS A 544 10.53 -34.33 -25.88
CA HIS A 544 10.41 -34.55 -27.32
C HIS A 544 9.42 -33.54 -27.90
N GLY A 545 9.89 -32.73 -28.84
CA GLY A 545 9.13 -31.67 -29.48
C GLY A 545 8.35 -32.12 -30.71
N ALA A 546 7.43 -31.26 -31.16
CA ALA A 546 7.02 -31.15 -32.55
C ALA A 546 6.42 -29.77 -32.84
N THR A 547 7.18 -29.02 -33.64
CA THR A 547 6.83 -28.02 -34.67
C THR A 547 5.36 -27.76 -35.03
N ALA A 548 4.99 -26.46 -35.13
CA ALA A 548 4.37 -25.88 -36.32
C ALA A 548 4.38 -24.33 -36.25
N ARG A 549 4.96 -23.71 -37.29
CA ARG A 549 5.07 -22.27 -37.55
C ARG A 549 4.09 -21.95 -38.70
N SER A 550 3.33 -20.85 -38.62
CA SER A 550 2.83 -20.16 -39.81
C SER A 550 2.74 -18.65 -39.57
N GLU A 551 3.36 -17.93 -40.50
CA GLU A 551 3.52 -16.48 -40.58
C GLU A 551 2.38 -15.86 -41.40
N HIS A 552 2.05 -14.60 -41.13
CA HIS A 552 1.69 -13.64 -42.18
C HIS A 552 2.09 -12.22 -41.75
N ALA A 553 3.10 -11.67 -42.45
CA ALA A 553 3.30 -10.24 -42.63
C ALA A 553 3.62 -10.01 -44.11
N CYS A 554 2.92 -9.06 -44.72
CA CYS A 554 3.12 -8.56 -46.08
C CYS A 554 4.41 -7.73 -46.19
N GLY A 555 5.05 -7.79 -47.36
CA GLY A 555 5.81 -6.67 -47.93
C GLY A 555 7.09 -7.04 -48.68
N LEU A 556 7.00 -7.05 -50.02
CA LEU A 556 7.96 -6.55 -51.05
C LEU A 556 9.45 -6.95 -50.93
N SER A 557 10.23 -7.29 -51.97
CA SER A 557 10.12 -7.72 -53.37
C SER A 557 11.58 -7.79 -53.86
N ASN A 558 11.99 -8.89 -54.52
CA ASN A 558 13.17 -9.04 -55.43
C ASN A 558 14.58 -8.76 -54.84
N ASP A 559 15.64 -9.56 -55.02
CA ASP A 559 16.11 -10.31 -56.19
C ASP A 559 17.16 -11.40 -55.80
N THR A 560 17.06 -12.53 -56.50
CA THR A 560 18.09 -13.47 -57.01
C THR A 560 19.28 -14.06 -56.20
N ALA A 561 19.32 -15.42 -56.27
CA ALA A 561 20.47 -16.27 -56.65
C ALA A 561 21.36 -16.99 -55.59
N THR A 562 20.95 -18.24 -55.28
CA THR A 562 21.66 -19.53 -55.48
C THR A 562 23.00 -19.92 -54.81
N LEU A 563 23.00 -21.21 -54.37
CA LEU A 563 24.05 -22.26 -54.39
C LEU A 563 24.82 -22.65 -53.09
N ASN A 564 24.28 -23.69 -52.42
CA ASN A 564 24.80 -25.07 -52.17
C ASN A 564 26.26 -25.39 -51.78
N ILE A 565 26.35 -26.55 -51.08
CA ILE A 565 27.43 -27.59 -50.94
C ILE A 565 28.05 -27.62 -49.52
N TRP A 566 27.72 -28.55 -48.59
CA TRP A 566 27.97 -30.03 -48.43
C TRP A 566 29.33 -30.43 -47.76
N GLN A 567 29.21 -31.29 -46.73
CA GLN A 567 30.17 -32.34 -46.25
C GLN A 567 31.34 -31.95 -45.31
N HIS A 568 31.83 -32.76 -44.35
CA HIS A 568 31.53 -34.10 -43.81
C HIS A 568 32.24 -34.28 -42.43
N THR A 569 31.58 -34.93 -41.47
CA THR A 569 32.04 -35.95 -40.49
C THR A 569 33.50 -36.02 -39.99
N THR A 570 33.74 -36.10 -38.67
CA THR A 570 34.03 -37.34 -37.89
C THR A 570 34.57 -37.06 -36.45
N HIS A 571 34.00 -37.78 -35.47
CA HIS A 571 34.50 -38.09 -34.10
C HIS A 571 35.56 -39.23 -34.18
N PRO A 572 36.29 -39.71 -33.11
CA PRO A 572 35.86 -39.91 -31.70
C PRO A 572 36.97 -39.72 -30.60
N ALA A 573 36.66 -39.38 -29.33
CA ALA A 573 36.43 -40.20 -28.10
C ALA A 573 37.66 -40.54 -27.21
N ALA A 574 37.33 -40.78 -25.91
CA ALA A 574 38.10 -41.39 -24.79
C ALA A 574 38.86 -40.43 -23.83
N SER A 575 38.34 -40.19 -22.60
CA SER A 575 38.61 -40.90 -21.30
C SER A 575 39.84 -40.32 -20.56
N SER A 576 40.00 -40.23 -19.24
CA SER A 576 39.23 -40.40 -17.99
C SER A 576 40.22 -40.08 -16.84
N SER A 577 39.72 -39.75 -15.64
CA SER A 577 40.32 -39.93 -14.30
C SER A 577 41.65 -39.25 -13.91
N ALA A 578 41.65 -38.51 -12.79
CA ALA A 578 42.18 -39.00 -11.49
C ALA A 578 42.34 -37.85 -10.46
N ALA A 579 42.21 -38.21 -9.19
CA ALA A 579 42.21 -37.37 -8.01
C ALA A 579 43.58 -37.34 -7.28
N ALA A 580 43.66 -36.45 -6.28
CA ALA A 580 44.34 -36.60 -4.97
C ALA A 580 45.58 -35.72 -4.65
N THR A 581 45.37 -34.82 -3.67
CA THR A 581 46.17 -34.49 -2.46
C THR A 581 47.65 -34.07 -2.53
N ASN A 582 47.95 -32.93 -1.88
CA ASN A 582 48.97 -32.85 -0.82
C ASN A 582 48.75 -31.67 0.14
N THR A 583 49.17 -31.88 1.40
CA THR A 583 48.87 -31.16 2.66
C THR A 583 50.07 -30.40 3.25
N SER A 584 49.78 -29.57 4.28
CA SER A 584 50.64 -29.10 5.41
C SER A 584 51.39 -27.75 5.22
N THR A 585 51.59 -26.83 6.18
CA THR A 585 51.14 -26.54 7.57
C THR A 585 51.77 -25.19 8.04
N ALA A 586 51.16 -24.53 9.05
CA ALA A 586 51.77 -23.75 10.17
C ALA A 586 51.57 -22.20 10.25
N SER A 587 51.03 -21.77 11.40
CA SER A 587 50.99 -20.40 12.00
C SER A 587 52.18 -20.21 12.98
N PRO A 588 52.44 -19.01 13.56
CA PRO A 588 51.76 -18.56 14.81
C PRO A 588 51.62 -17.02 15.07
N HIS A 589 50.76 -16.67 16.06
CA HIS A 589 50.73 -15.56 17.08
C HIS A 589 51.38 -14.18 16.82
N GLY A 590 50.93 -13.01 17.32
CA GLY A 590 50.04 -12.59 18.42
C GLY A 590 50.69 -11.42 19.23
N ALA A 591 49.87 -10.45 19.68
CA ALA A 591 50.09 -9.47 20.78
C ALA A 591 50.61 -8.02 20.51
N THR A 592 49.87 -7.07 21.11
CA THR A 592 50.11 -5.64 21.39
C THR A 592 51.09 -5.43 22.57
N PRO A 593 51.63 -4.21 22.82
CA PRO A 593 51.00 -3.31 23.82
C PRO A 593 51.18 -1.79 23.59
N VAL A 594 50.52 -1.05 24.49
CA VAL A 594 50.34 0.41 24.67
C VAL A 594 51.51 1.06 25.42
N ASN A 595 51.85 2.31 25.08
CA ASN A 595 52.33 3.44 25.93
C ASN A 595 52.63 4.61 24.95
N GLY A 596 52.14 5.84 25.04
CA GLY A 596 51.79 6.66 26.20
C GLY A 596 52.97 7.59 26.51
N LEU A 597 53.04 8.79 25.90
CA LEU A 597 53.78 9.99 26.39
C LEU A 597 53.54 11.20 25.46
N THR A 598 52.90 12.23 26.02
CA THR A 598 52.89 13.62 25.53
C THR A 598 54.27 14.28 25.78
N PRO A 599 54.60 15.34 25.03
CA PRO A 599 54.56 16.64 25.69
C PRO A 599 53.96 17.77 24.85
N THR A 600 53.42 18.72 25.59
CA THR A 600 53.01 20.07 25.22
C THR A 600 54.14 20.88 24.58
N ARG A 601 53.84 21.58 23.48
CA ARG A 601 54.42 22.92 23.23
C ARG A 601 53.46 23.78 22.40
N THR A 602 53.35 25.00 22.89
CA THR A 602 52.50 26.15 22.58
C THR A 602 52.80 26.87 21.26
N ALA A 603 51.81 27.66 20.81
CA ALA A 603 51.86 28.78 19.85
C ALA A 603 52.19 28.34 18.40
N ASN A 604 51.32 28.51 17.41
CA ASN A 604 50.45 29.63 17.02
C ASN A 604 49.30 29.11 16.14
#